data_AF-A0A7W0RE79-F1
#
_entry.id   AF-A0A7W0RE79-F1
#
_cell.length_a   1.000
_cell.length_b   1.000
_cell.length_c   1.000
_cell.angle_alpha   90.00
_cell.angle_beta   90.00
_cell.angle_gamma   90.00
#
_symmetry.space_group_name_H-M   'P 1'
#
loop_
_entity.id
_entity.type
_entity.pdbx_description
1 polymer ?
#
loop_
_entity_poly.entity_id
_entity_poly.type
_entity_poly.pdbx_seq_one_letter_code
_entity_poly.pdbx_strand_id
1 'polypeptide(L)' 'MAGPLAGFKVLELAGIGPGPFGAMMLADMGADVV' A
#
# COMPACT_ATOMS: atom_id res chain seq x y z
N MET A 1 -13.60 -4.21 -11.17
CA MET A 1 -13.99 -4.52 -9.78
C MET A 1 -12.93 -3.88 -8.89
N ALA A 2 -13.33 -3.06 -7.91
CA ALA A 2 -12.35 -2.41 -7.04
C ALA A 2 -11.69 -3.45 -6.12
N GLY A 3 -10.39 -3.34 -5.87
CA GLY A 3 -9.63 -4.27 -5.01
C GLY A 3 -10.11 -4.23 -3.56
N PRO A 4 -9.76 -5.24 -2.73
CA PRO A 4 -10.26 -5.35 -1.35
C PRO A 4 -9.86 -4.17 -0.46
N LEU A 5 -8.83 -3.40 -0.81
CA LEU A 5 -8.40 -2.21 -0.07
C LEU A 5 -8.82 -0.89 -0.74
N ALA A 6 -9.74 -0.92 -1.69
CA ALA A 6 -10.23 0.29 -2.35
C ALA A 6 -10.82 1.29 -1.33
N GLY A 7 -10.34 2.53 -1.39
CA GLY A 7 -10.76 3.62 -0.49
C GLY A 7 -9.92 3.76 0.79
N PHE A 8 -9.01 2.83 1.07
CA PHE A 8 -8.03 2.99 2.14
C PHE A 8 -6.85 3.85 1.68
N LYS A 9 -6.36 4.70 2.60
CA LYS A 9 -5.14 5.49 2.44
C LYS A 9 -4.07 4.98 3.40
N VAL A 10 -2.88 4.74 2.89
CA VAL A 10 -1.73 4.22 3.65
C VAL A 10 -0.58 5.19 3.49
N LEU A 11 0.03 5.59 4.61
CA LEU A 11 1.24 6.40 4.62
C LEU A 11 2.45 5.49 4.81
N GLU A 12 3.32 5.41 3.81
CA GLU A 12 4.59 4.70 3.85
C GLU A 12 5.68 5.69 4.30
N LEU A 13 6.25 5.47 5.49
CA LEU A 13 7.39 6.26 5.93
C LEU A 13 8.66 5.71 5.28
N ALA A 14 9.36 6.57 4.51
CA ALA A 14 10.54 6.19 3.75
C ALA A 14 11.54 5.33 4.56
N GLY A 15 11.93 4.21 3.97
CA GLY A 15 12.86 3.25 4.57
C GLY A 15 13.39 2.28 3.53
N ILE A 16 14.34 1.44 3.94
CA ILE A 16 14.85 0.32 3.13
C ILE A 16 14.55 -0.96 3.90
N GLY A 17 13.87 -1.92 3.27
CA GLY A 17 13.59 -3.22 3.88
C GLY A 17 12.16 -3.71 3.63
N PRO A 18 11.59 -4.51 4.55
CA PRO A 18 10.30 -5.17 4.33
C PRO A 18 9.09 -4.22 4.34
N GLY A 19 9.22 -3.00 4.89
CA GLY A 19 8.15 -1.99 4.90
C GLY A 19 7.71 -1.58 3.48
N PRO A 20 8.62 -1.07 2.63
CA PRO A 20 8.28 -0.70 1.25
C PRO A 20 7.69 -1.85 0.44
N PHE A 21 8.16 -3.07 0.68
CA PHE A 21 7.59 -4.25 0.04
C PHE A 21 6.15 -4.52 0.49
N GLY A 22 5.88 -4.42 1.79
CA GLY A 22 4.51 -4.51 2.32
C GLY A 22 3.59 -3.44 1.73
N ALA A 23 4.04 -2.18 1.65
CA ALA A 23 3.28 -1.10 1.01
C ALA A 23 2.93 -1.39 -0.45
N MET A 24 3.88 -1.93 -1.23
CA MET A 24 3.61 -2.35 -2.60
C MET A 24 2.52 -3.42 -2.67
N MET A 25 2.54 -4.41 -1.78
CA MET A 25 1.48 -5.42 -1.72
C MET A 25 0.11 -4.82 -1.36
N LEU A 26 0.07 -3.80 -0.50
CA LEU A 26 -1.17 -3.07 -0.17
C LEU A 26 -1.68 -2.28 -1.39
N ALA A 27 -0.78 -1.67 -2.16
CA ALA A 27 -1.13 -0.98 -3.40
C ALA A 27 -1.70 -1.94 -4.46
N ASP A 28 -1.13 -3.14 -4.61
CA ASP A 28 -1.65 -4.19 -5.52
C ASP A 28 -3.09 -4.60 -5.15
N MET A 29 -3.46 -4.53 -3.87
CA MET A 29 -4.81 -4.77 -3.37
C MET A 29 -5.75 -3.55 -3.49
N GLY A 30 -5.27 -2.42 -4.02
CA GLY A 30 -6.06 -1.24 -4.35
C GLY A 30 -6.02 -0.11 -3.32
N ALA A 31 -5.07 -0.12 -2.38
CA ALA A 31 -4.86 1.01 -1.46
C ALA A 31 -4.17 2.20 -2.17
N ASP A 32 -4.49 3.42 -1.72
CA ASP A 32 -3.77 4.65 -2.08
C ASP A 32 -2.57 4.82 -1.12
N VAL A 33 -1.37 4.51 -1.59
CA VAL A 33 -0.14 4.52 -0.79
C VAL A 33 0.70 5.76 -1.15
N VAL A 34 1.05 6.56 -0.14
CA VAL A 34 1.84 7.81 -0.26
C VAL A 34 3.09 7.74 0.60
#